data_AF-A0A428SG29-F1
#
_entry.id   AF-A0A428SG29-F1
#
_cell.length_a   1.000
_cell.length_b   1.000
_cell.length_c   1.000
_cell.angle_alpha   90.00
_cell.angle_beta   90.00
_cell.angle_gamma   90.00
#
_symmetry.space_group_name_H-M   'P 1'
#
loop_
_entity.id
_entity.type
_entity.pdbx_description
1 polymer ?
#
loop_
_entity_poly.entity_id
_entity_poly.type
_entity_poly.pdbx_seq_one_letter_code
_entity_poly.pdbx_strand_id
1 'polypeptide(L)'
;MDRNAPDYICEENASASLCETEECINHIRALSGNEDALVTPVVTPRFAICWTPELLQGQGNMIRGDDTLAMQTHFNEAQQEIDATKALFPEFGGSEADLYESYGLQSAMAPRDTQDSPRRMFEEESYG
;
A
#
# COMPACT_ATOMS: atom_id res chain seq x y z
N MET A 1 -8.87 -5.45 -5.30
CA MET A 1 -8.68 -6.81 -5.87
C MET A 1 -9.70 -6.99 -6.97
N ASP A 2 -9.24 -7.14 -8.21
CA ASP A 2 -10.10 -7.23 -9.41
C ASP A 2 -9.97 -8.58 -10.14
N ARG A 3 -9.27 -9.55 -9.52
CA ARG A 3 -9.10 -10.93 -10.03
C ARG A 3 -8.94 -11.91 -8.87
N ASN A 4 -9.23 -13.19 -9.10
CA ASN A 4 -8.95 -14.31 -8.17
C ASN A 4 -9.41 -14.02 -6.71
N ALA A 5 -10.53 -13.33 -6.57
CA ALA A 5 -11.14 -12.97 -5.31
C ALA A 5 -12.61 -13.41 -5.30
N PRO A 6 -13.18 -13.75 -4.14
CA PRO A 6 -14.61 -13.99 -4.02
C PRO A 6 -15.45 -12.79 -4.51
N ASP A 7 -16.58 -13.06 -5.15
CA ASP A 7 -17.44 -12.03 -5.79
C ASP A 7 -17.80 -10.85 -4.88
N TYR A 8 -17.96 -11.09 -3.57
CA TYR A 8 -18.37 -10.06 -2.60
C TYR A 8 -17.24 -9.09 -2.20
N ILE A 9 -15.98 -9.35 -2.59
CA ILE A 9 -14.82 -8.47 -2.39
C ILE A 9 -14.03 -8.27 -3.69
N CYS A 10 -14.56 -8.74 -4.82
CA CYS A 10 -13.96 -8.51 -6.13
C CYS A 10 -14.47 -7.17 -6.64
N GLU A 11 -13.55 -6.25 -6.89
CA GLU A 11 -13.83 -4.96 -7.49
C GLU A 11 -14.25 -5.13 -8.96
N GLU A 12 -15.05 -4.17 -9.45
CA GLU A 12 -15.61 -4.21 -10.79
C GLU A 12 -14.53 -4.18 -11.87
N ASN A 13 -13.51 -3.34 -11.69
CA ASN A 13 -12.38 -3.17 -12.59
C ASN A 13 -11.26 -2.34 -11.93
N ALA A 14 -10.11 -2.30 -12.58
CA ALA A 14 -8.95 -1.53 -12.12
C ALA A 14 -9.26 -0.03 -11.94
N SER A 15 -9.99 0.60 -12.87
CA SER A 15 -10.30 2.04 -12.79
C SER A 15 -11.12 2.40 -11.56
N ALA A 16 -12.11 1.59 -11.21
CA ALA A 16 -12.92 1.80 -10.00
C ALA A 16 -12.03 1.71 -8.74
N SER A 17 -11.21 0.67 -8.66
CA SER A 17 -10.26 0.45 -7.56
C SER A 17 -9.28 1.61 -7.37
N LEU A 18 -8.71 2.11 -8.47
CA LEU A 18 -7.78 3.24 -8.46
C LEU A 18 -8.45 4.52 -7.97
N CYS A 19 -9.67 4.80 -8.44
CA CYS A 19 -10.45 5.96 -8.02
C CYS A 19 -10.77 5.92 -6.53
N GLU A 20 -11.26 4.78 -6.03
CA GLU A 20 -11.58 4.59 -4.62
C GLU A 20 -10.33 4.69 -3.74
N THR A 21 -9.19 4.17 -4.22
CA THR A 21 -7.90 4.31 -3.53
C THR A 21 -7.50 5.79 -3.41
N GLU A 22 -7.60 6.56 -4.49
CA GLU A 22 -7.29 7.99 -4.50
C GLU A 22 -8.22 8.79 -3.57
N GLU A 23 -9.53 8.49 -3.60
CA GLU A 23 -10.50 9.10 -2.69
C GLU A 23 -10.17 8.80 -1.22
N CYS A 24 -9.79 7.57 -0.90
CA CYS A 24 -9.41 7.17 0.45
C CYS A 24 -8.14 7.92 0.93
N ILE A 25 -7.12 8.01 0.08
CA ILE A 25 -5.89 8.77 0.35
C ILE A 25 -6.22 10.24 0.67
N ASN A 26 -7.03 10.86 -0.19
CA ASN A 26 -7.43 12.25 -0.02
C ASN A 26 -8.27 12.45 1.25
N HIS A 27 -9.16 11.51 1.56
CA HIS A 27 -9.95 11.54 2.77
C HIS A 27 -9.08 11.49 4.03
N ILE A 28 -8.13 10.55 4.11
CA ILE A 28 -7.23 10.38 5.27
C ILE A 28 -6.39 11.65 5.49
N ARG A 29 -5.88 12.24 4.41
CA ARG A 29 -5.11 13.50 4.47
C ARG A 29 -5.94 14.69 4.92
N ALA A 30 -7.23 14.70 4.60
CA ALA A 30 -8.15 15.78 4.96
C ALA A 30 -8.80 15.60 6.34
N LEU A 31 -8.44 14.56 7.11
CA LEU A 31 -8.98 14.35 8.44
C LEU A 31 -8.67 15.55 9.35
N SER A 32 -9.71 16.09 9.99
CA SER A 32 -9.57 17.16 10.98
C SER A 32 -8.71 16.68 12.15
N GLY A 33 -7.68 17.44 12.53
CA GLY A 33 -6.76 17.04 13.61
C GLY A 33 -5.61 16.14 13.15
N ASN A 34 -5.40 15.95 11.84
CA ASN A 34 -4.29 15.19 11.26
C ASN A 34 -3.22 16.09 10.61
N GLU A 35 -3.05 17.31 11.10
CA GLU A 35 -2.12 18.30 10.55
C GLU A 35 -0.66 17.86 10.68
N ASP A 36 -0.35 17.11 11.75
CA ASP A 36 0.97 16.51 12.00
C ASP A 36 1.18 15.17 11.25
N ALA A 37 0.24 14.77 10.39
CA ALA A 37 0.29 13.53 9.60
C ALA A 37 0.55 12.26 10.42
N LEU A 38 -0.01 12.17 11.63
CA LEU A 38 0.08 10.97 12.48
C LEU A 38 -0.72 9.78 11.92
N VAL A 39 -1.72 10.06 11.07
CA VAL A 39 -2.48 9.07 10.32
C VAL A 39 -2.13 9.22 8.85
N THR A 40 -1.40 8.26 8.29
CA THR A 40 -1.01 8.26 6.88
C THR A 40 -1.70 7.15 6.09
N PRO A 41 -2.06 7.40 4.82
CA PRO A 41 -2.57 6.34 3.95
C PRO A 41 -1.43 5.41 3.51
N VAL A 42 -1.79 4.14 3.29
CA VAL A 42 -0.87 3.11 2.79
C VAL A 42 -1.58 2.35 1.67
N VAL A 43 -0.96 2.33 0.49
CA VAL A 43 -1.46 1.56 -0.65
C VAL A 43 -1.32 0.08 -0.30
N THR A 44 -2.42 -0.66 -0.33
CA THR A 44 -2.45 -2.03 0.22
C THR A 44 -2.86 -3.06 -0.84
N PRO A 45 -1.97 -3.43 -1.79
CA PRO A 45 -2.16 -4.62 -2.58
C PRO A 45 -2.23 -5.83 -1.66
N ARG A 46 -3.29 -6.64 -1.78
CA ARG A 46 -3.43 -7.81 -0.90
C ARG A 46 -2.40 -8.88 -1.27
N PHE A 47 -2.48 -9.36 -2.51
CA PHE A 47 -1.58 -10.34 -3.12
C PHE A 47 -1.48 -10.00 -4.62
N ALA A 48 -0.31 -10.17 -5.23
CA ALA A 48 -0.14 -9.99 -6.68
C ALA A 48 -1.14 -10.84 -7.50
N ILE A 49 -1.45 -12.05 -7.03
CA ILE A 49 -2.37 -12.97 -7.71
C ILE A 49 -3.80 -12.42 -7.85
N CYS A 50 -4.22 -11.54 -6.94
CA CYS A 50 -5.59 -11.01 -6.89
C CYS A 50 -5.79 -9.74 -7.71
N TRP A 51 -4.73 -9.26 -8.37
CA TRP A 51 -4.70 -7.96 -9.04
C TRP A 51 -4.32 -8.17 -10.50
N THR A 52 -5.00 -7.47 -11.41
CA THR A 52 -4.63 -7.43 -12.81
C THR A 52 -3.34 -6.62 -13.02
N PRO A 53 -2.60 -6.84 -14.12
CA PRO A 53 -1.47 -5.99 -14.49
C PRO A 53 -1.83 -4.50 -14.57
N GLU A 54 -3.05 -4.17 -15.01
CA GLU A 54 -3.55 -2.79 -15.10
C GLU A 54 -3.66 -2.14 -13.72
N LEU A 55 -4.25 -2.85 -12.75
CA LEU A 55 -4.37 -2.36 -11.39
C LEU A 55 -3.00 -2.22 -10.71
N LEU A 56 -2.11 -3.19 -10.86
CA LEU A 56 -0.73 -3.11 -10.35
C LEU A 56 0.02 -1.90 -10.91
N GLN A 57 -0.09 -1.67 -12.22
CA GLN A 57 0.54 -0.53 -12.89
C GLN A 57 -0.03 0.81 -12.42
N GLY A 58 -1.36 0.92 -12.28
CA GLY A 58 -2.01 2.13 -11.81
C GLY A 58 -1.60 2.50 -10.38
N GLN A 59 -1.52 1.50 -9.49
CA GLN A 59 -1.11 1.71 -8.10
C GLN A 59 0.38 2.04 -8.00
N GLY A 60 1.22 1.45 -8.85
CA GLY A 60 2.63 1.83 -8.96
C GLY A 60 2.83 3.26 -9.51
N ASN A 61 1.96 3.72 -10.42
CA ASN A 61 1.96 5.12 -10.86
C ASN A 61 1.61 6.07 -9.71
N MET A 62 0.64 5.70 -8.88
CA MET A 62 0.24 6.48 -7.69
C MET A 62 1.39 6.60 -6.68
N ILE A 63 2.04 5.48 -6.33
CA ILE A 63 3.18 5.47 -5.41
C ILE A 63 4.37 6.27 -5.97
N ARG A 64 4.68 6.15 -7.27
CA ARG A 64 5.75 6.96 -7.89
C ARG A 64 5.43 8.45 -7.95
N GLY A 65 4.15 8.80 -8.04
CA GLY A 65 3.68 10.19 -8.08
C GLY A 65 3.67 10.87 -6.71
N ASP A 66 3.84 10.11 -5.62
CA ASP A 66 3.64 10.57 -4.26
C ASP A 66 4.62 9.89 -3.29
N ASP A 67 5.70 10.60 -2.96
CA ASP A 67 6.79 10.11 -2.11
C ASP A 67 6.41 9.92 -0.64
N THR A 68 5.20 10.33 -0.24
CA THR A 68 4.67 10.12 1.11
C THR A 68 3.89 8.81 1.24
N LEU A 69 3.54 8.16 0.12
CA LEU A 69 2.80 6.91 0.12
C LEU A 69 3.73 5.72 0.35
N ALA A 70 3.41 4.92 1.37
CA ALA A 70 3.99 3.60 1.56
C ALA A 70 3.12 2.53 0.87
N MET A 71 3.72 1.36 0.62
CA MET A 71 3.01 0.15 0.21
C MET A 71 3.09 -0.92 1.30
N GLN A 72 1.97 -1.62 1.51
CA GLN A 72 1.92 -2.84 2.31
C GLN A 72 1.29 -3.97 1.48
N THR A 73 1.95 -5.14 1.41
CA THR A 73 1.43 -6.33 0.73
C THR A 73 1.85 -7.59 1.46
N HIS A 74 1.21 -8.72 1.14
CA HIS A 74 1.75 -10.03 1.45
C HIS A 74 2.89 -10.38 0.47
N PHE A 75 3.86 -11.18 0.93
CA PHE A 75 5.07 -11.48 0.17
C PHE A 75 5.60 -12.89 0.50
N ASN A 76 5.70 -13.75 -0.51
CA ASN A 76 6.22 -15.12 -0.45
C ASN A 76 5.71 -15.92 0.76
N GLU A 77 4.40 -15.83 1.07
CA GLU A 77 3.86 -16.43 2.29
C GLU A 77 3.72 -17.96 2.18
N ALA A 78 3.35 -18.47 1.00
CA ALA A 78 3.18 -19.90 0.76
C ALA A 78 3.68 -20.34 -0.62
N GLN A 79 4.24 -21.55 -0.73
CA GLN A 79 4.75 -22.07 -2.01
C GLN A 79 3.69 -22.07 -3.13
N GLN A 80 2.44 -22.39 -2.78
CA GLN A 80 1.32 -22.37 -3.74
C GLN A 80 1.05 -20.98 -4.31
N GLU A 81 1.19 -19.94 -3.49
CA GLU A 81 1.05 -18.54 -3.92
C GLU A 81 2.20 -18.15 -4.84
N ILE A 82 3.43 -18.50 -4.48
CA ILE A 82 4.63 -18.25 -5.29
C ILE A 82 4.48 -18.87 -6.68
N ASP A 83 4.03 -20.12 -6.74
CA ASP A 83 3.85 -20.85 -8.00
C ASP A 83 2.72 -20.22 -8.83
N ALA A 84 1.62 -19.79 -8.20
CA ALA A 84 0.52 -19.10 -8.86
C ALA A 84 0.94 -17.73 -9.42
N THR A 85 1.70 -16.94 -8.65
CA THR A 85 2.25 -15.65 -9.09
C THR A 85 3.15 -15.86 -10.30
N LYS A 86 4.07 -16.84 -10.27
CA LYS A 86 4.95 -17.15 -11.41
C LYS A 86 4.18 -17.59 -12.66
N ALA A 87 3.08 -18.33 -12.48
CA ALA A 87 2.24 -18.76 -13.59
C ALA A 87 1.44 -17.60 -14.21
N LEU A 88 0.98 -16.64 -13.40
CA LEU A 88 0.23 -15.48 -13.85
C LEU A 88 1.09 -14.39 -14.47
N PHE A 89 2.37 -14.32 -14.08
CA PHE A 89 3.31 -13.30 -14.55
C PHE A 89 4.65 -13.92 -14.98
N PRO A 90 4.65 -14.75 -16.04
CA PRO A 90 5.84 -15.47 -16.51
C PRO A 90 6.95 -14.55 -17.04
N GLU A 91 6.65 -13.29 -17.35
CA GLU A 91 7.60 -12.28 -17.83
C GLU A 91 8.59 -11.82 -16.74
N PHE A 92 8.30 -12.04 -15.45
CA PHE A 92 9.18 -11.62 -14.36
C PHE A 92 10.11 -12.77 -13.94
N GLY A 93 11.40 -12.54 -14.16
CA GLY A 93 12.40 -13.61 -14.26
C GLY A 93 13.10 -14.07 -12.97
N GLY A 94 12.63 -13.70 -11.78
CA GLY A 94 13.40 -13.99 -10.55
C GLY A 94 12.56 -14.21 -9.30
N SER A 95 11.75 -13.22 -8.92
CA SER A 95 11.09 -13.18 -7.62
C SER A 95 9.86 -12.28 -7.60
N GLU A 96 9.03 -12.42 -6.56
CA GLU A 96 7.91 -11.52 -6.32
C GLU A 96 8.37 -10.07 -6.08
N ALA A 97 9.60 -9.86 -5.59
CA ALA A 97 10.17 -8.52 -5.45
C ALA A 97 10.39 -7.86 -6.80
N ASP A 98 10.91 -8.61 -7.78
CA ASP A 98 11.11 -8.11 -9.15
C ASP A 98 9.76 -7.75 -9.82
N LEU A 99 8.71 -8.53 -9.52
CA LEU A 99 7.36 -8.23 -9.96
C LEU A 99 6.90 -6.87 -9.42
N TYR A 100 6.95 -6.65 -8.11
CA TYR A 100 6.53 -5.36 -7.53
C TYR A 100 7.43 -4.21 -8.00
N GLU A 101 8.74 -4.43 -8.18
CA GLU A 101 9.66 -3.44 -8.75
C GLU A 101 9.22 -3.01 -10.15
N SER A 102 8.92 -3.98 -11.01
CA SER A 102 8.58 -3.74 -12.41
C SER A 102 7.34 -2.86 -12.58
N TYR A 103 6.37 -2.99 -11.67
CA TYR A 103 5.17 -2.15 -11.66
C TYR A 103 5.39 -0.79 -10.97
N GLY A 104 6.51 -0.59 -10.26
CA GLY A 104 6.82 0.62 -9.50
C GLY A 104 6.14 0.67 -8.13
N LEU A 105 5.88 -0.49 -7.56
CA LEU A 105 5.24 -0.63 -6.26
C LEU A 105 6.24 -0.57 -5.09
N GLN A 106 7.50 -0.22 -5.38
CA GLN A 106 8.49 0.11 -4.36
C GLN A 106 8.43 1.61 -4.06
N SER A 107 8.02 1.96 -2.85
CA SER A 107 8.11 3.34 -2.37
C SER A 107 9.56 3.78 -2.30
N ALA A 108 9.87 5.00 -2.72
CA ALA A 108 11.13 5.63 -2.32
C ALA A 108 11.18 5.62 -0.77
N MET A 109 12.31 5.22 -0.19
CA MET A 109 12.42 5.17 1.26
C MET A 109 12.29 6.59 1.81
N ALA A 110 11.10 6.95 2.29
CA ALA A 110 10.86 8.24 2.90
C ALA A 110 11.85 8.41 4.07
N PRO A 111 12.53 9.56 4.19
CA PRO A 111 13.37 9.82 5.35
C PRO A 111 12.46 9.73 6.58
N ARG A 112 12.68 8.70 7.41
CA ARG A 112 12.09 8.67 8.74
C ARG A 112 12.67 9.86 9.46
N ASP A 113 11.85 10.87 9.74
CA ASP A 113 12.21 11.90 10.70
C ASP A 113 12.47 11.20 12.02
N THR A 114 13.74 10.95 12.32
CA THR A 114 14.21 10.51 13.64
C THR A 114 14.18 11.67 14.62
N GLN A 115 13.17 12.54 14.54
CA GLN A 115 12.87 13.44 15.64
C GLN A 115 12.23 12.59 16.72
N ASP A 116 13.10 12.15 17.62
CA ASP A 116 12.80 11.73 18.98
C ASP A 116 11.86 12.79 19.61
N SER A 117 10.55 12.61 19.41
CA SER A 117 9.55 13.43 20.07
C SER A 117 9.70 13.13 21.57
N PRO A 118 10.07 14.11 22.41
CA PRO A 118 10.18 13.87 23.83
C PRO A 118 8.81 13.41 24.29
N ARG A 119 8.74 12.18 24.82
CA ARG A 119 7.55 11.67 25.51
C ARG A 119 7.03 12.80 26.39
N ARG A 120 5.82 13.31 26.11
CA ARG A 120 5.12 14.18 27.07
C ARG A 120 5.08 13.41 28.38
N MET A 121 5.95 13.79 29.32
CA MET A 121 5.77 13.43 30.71
C MET A 121 4.45 14.07 31.12
N PHE A 122 3.47 13.24 31.46
CA PHE A 122 2.32 13.68 32.20
C PHE A 122 2.84 14.24 33.52
N GLU A 123 2.78 15.55 33.70
CA GLU A 123 2.95 16.14 35.02
C GLU A 123 1.75 15.72 35.87
N GLU A 124 2.01 14.89 36.88
CA GLU A 124 1.04 14.61 37.93
C GLU A 124 0.73 15.92 38.66
N GLU A 125 -0.46 16.46 38.43
CA GLU A 125 -1.07 17.45 39.32
C GLU A 125 -1.25 16.80 40.71
N SER A 126 -0.28 17.03 41.58
CA SER A 126 -0.39 16.79 43.02
C SER A 126 -1.45 17.73 43.57
N TYR A 127 -2.63 17.19 43.87
CA TYR A 127 -3.58 17.83 44.79
C TYR A 127 -2.90 18.03 46.15
N GLY A 128 -2.76 19.29 46.55
CA GLY A 128 -2.32 19.74 47.87
C GLY A 128 -2.92 21.09 48.19
#